data_AF-X1DDN8-F1
#
_entry.id   AF-X1DDN8-F1
#
_cell.length_a   1.000
_cell.length_b   1.000
_cell.length_c   1.000
_cell.angle_alpha   90.00
_cell.angle_beta   90.00
_cell.angle_gamma   90.00
#
_symmetry.space_group_name_H-M   'P 1'
#
loop_
_entity.id
_entity.type
_entity.pdbx_description
1 polymer ?
#
loop_
_entity_poly.entity_id
_entity_poly.type
_entity_poly.pdbx_seq_one_letter_code
_entity_poly.pdbx_strand_id
1 'polypeptide(L)' 'MRVLFVTDLHGSKWKYERLFKVAKDFRADVVINGGDML' A
#
# COMPACT_ATOMS: atom_id res chain seq x y z
N MET A 1 -15.00 -5.07 6.64
CA MET A 1 -13.86 -5.37 5.75
C MET A 1 -13.36 -4.07 5.15
N ARG A 2 -12.09 -3.73 5.35
CA ARG A 2 -11.44 -2.49 4.90
C ARG A 2 -10.35 -2.84 3.89
N VAL A 3 -10.50 -2.35 2.67
CA VAL A 3 -9.54 -2.60 1.57
C VAL A 3 -8.85 -1.29 1.21
N LEU A 4 -7.53 -1.34 1.03
CA LEU A 4 -6.73 -0.20 0.60
C LEU A 4 -6.14 -0.49 -0.78
N PHE A 5 -6.56 0.27 -1.78
CA PHE A 5 -6.07 0.15 -3.15
C PHE A 5 -4.95 1.17 -3.39
N VAL A 6 -3.85 0.71 -3.98
CA VAL A 6 -2.68 1.54 -4.31
C VAL A 6 -2.18 1.23 -5.72
N THR A 7 -1.38 2.14 -6.25
CA THR A 7 -0.73 2.04 -7.57
C THR A 7 0.68 2.62 -7.49
N ASP A 8 1.52 2.27 -8.47
CA ASP A 8 2.79 2.93 -8.78
C ASP A 8 3.80 2.98 -7.63
N LEU A 9 4.09 1.81 -7.05
CA LEU A 9 5.11 1.67 -6.03
C LEU A 9 6.52 1.72 -6.62
N HIS A 10 6.73 1.21 -7.84
CA HIS A 10 7.99 1.27 -8.60
C HIS A 10 9.26 0.95 -7.76
N GLY A 11 9.21 -0.11 -6.95
CA GLY A 11 10.30 -0.53 -6.07
C GLY A 11 10.73 0.50 -5.01
N SER A 12 10.00 1.60 -4.86
CA SER A 12 10.45 2.75 -4.09
C SER A 12 10.21 2.52 -2.60
N LYS A 13 11.28 2.14 -1.88
CA LYS A 13 11.23 1.73 -0.47
C LYS A 13 10.43 2.68 0.43
N TRP A 14 10.59 4.00 0.28
CA TRP A 14 9.87 4.97 1.11
C TRP A 14 8.34 4.93 0.89
N LYS A 15 7.88 4.59 -0.32
CA LYS A 15 6.45 4.43 -0.62
C LYS A 15 5.88 3.22 0.10
N TYR A 16 6.62 2.10 0.14
CA TYR A 16 6.25 0.91 0.90
C TYR A 16 6.16 1.21 2.40
N GLU A 17 7.15 1.89 2.96
CA GLU A 17 7.15 2.25 4.39
C GLU A 17 5.97 3.17 4.75
N ARG A 18 5.69 4.17 3.90
CA ARG A 18 4.53 5.04 4.06
C ARG A 18 3.22 4.28 3.95
N LEU A 19 3.07 3.43 2.93
CA LEU A 19 1.89 2.59 2.73
C LEU A 19 1.64 1.70 3.95
N PHE A 20 2.70 1.08 4.48
CA PHE A 20 2.59 0.22 5.64
C PHE A 20 2.06 0.96 6.87
N LYS A 21 2.53 2.18 7.13
CA LYS A 21 2.00 3.02 8.21
C LYS A 21 0.52 3.33 8.00
N VAL A 22 0.15 3.79 6.81
CA VAL A 22 -1.25 4.14 6.47
C VAL A 22 -2.17 2.92 6.59
N ALA A 23 -1.74 1.75 6.11
CA ALA A 23 -2.54 0.51 6.20
C ALA A 23 -2.80 0.09 7.64
N LYS A 24 -1.80 0.24 8.53
CA LYS A 24 -1.96 -0.02 9.97
C LYS A 24 -2.92 0.97 10.63
N ASP A 25 -2.73 2.26 10.40
CA ASP A 25 -3.58 3.31 10.99
C ASP A 25 -5.04 3.18 10.52
N PHE A 26 -5.23 2.84 9.24
CA PHE A 26 -6.54 2.58 8.66
C PHE A 26 -7.17 1.25 9.11
N ARG A 27 -6.36 0.35 9.70
CA ARG A 27 -6.72 -1.05 9.99
C ARG A 27 -7.25 -1.77 8.76
N ALA A 28 -6.50 -1.70 7.66
CA ALA A 28 -6.84 -2.42 6.45
C ALA A 28 -6.77 -3.94 6.69
N ASP A 29 -7.78 -4.67 6.22
CA ASP A 29 -7.77 -6.14 6.19
C ASP A 29 -6.97 -6.64 4.98
N VAL A 30 -7.00 -5.89 3.87
CA VAL A 30 -6.31 -6.22 2.62
C VAL A 30 -5.76 -4.94 1.97
N VAL A 31 -4.55 -5.03 1.43
CA VAL A 31 -3.96 -4.02 0.56
C VAL A 31 -3.77 -4.62 -0.83
N ILE A 32 -4.25 -3.93 -1.86
CA ILE A 32 -4.13 -4.36 -3.26
C ILE A 32 -3.30 -3.32 -3.99
N ASN A 33 -2.15 -3.73 -4.53
CA ASN A 33 -1.43 -2.92 -5.50
C ASN A 33 -1.86 -3.33 -6.91
N GLY A 34 -2.54 -2.44 -7.62
CA GLY A 34 -2.94 -2.65 -9.00
C GLY A 34 -2.00 -2.04 -10.03
N GLY A 35 -0.99 -1.28 -9.59
CA GLY A 35 -0.03 -0.61 -10.45
C GLY A 35 1.33 -1.29 -10.46
N ASP A 36 2.28 -0.63 -11.12
CA ASP A 36 3.62 -1.16 -11.27
C ASP A 36 4.35 -1.32 -9.92
N MET A 37 4.94 -2.49 -9.73
CA MET A 37 5.70 -2.86 -8.53
C MET A 37 7.19 -2.58 -8.70
N LEU A 38 7.72 -2.58 -9.94
CA LEU A 38 9.13 -2.44 -10.28
C LEU A 38 9.31 -1.88 -11.68
#